data_AF-D7UPT3-F1
#
_entry.id   AF-D7UPT3-F1
#
_cell.length_a   1.000
_cell.length_b   1.000
_cell.length_c   1.000
_cell.angle_alpha   90.00
_cell.angle_beta   90.00
_cell.angle_gamma   90.00
#
_symmetry.space_group_name_H-M   'P 1'
#
loop_
_entity.id
_entity.type
_entity.pdbx_description
1 polymer ?
#
loop_
_entity_poly.entity_id
_entity_poly.type
_entity_poly.pdbx_seq_one_letter_code
_entity_poly.pdbx_strand_id
1 'polypeptide(L)' 'VAANLVFTTAYTLYMLWATQRGPFPKHIKTVFPYLTREHLLLLLHILPCFLVILKPEIVLFT' A
#
# COMPACT_ATOMS: atom_id res chain seq x y z
N VAL A 1 -14.02 -16.62 -9.52
CA VAL A 1 -14.10 -15.19 -9.13
C VAL A 1 -14.06 -15.01 -7.61
N ALA A 2 -14.99 -15.59 -6.84
CA ALA A 2 -15.02 -15.46 -5.37
C ALA A 2 -13.74 -15.97 -4.67
N ALA A 3 -13.21 -17.13 -5.07
CA ALA A 3 -11.98 -17.67 -4.48
C ALA A 3 -10.76 -16.74 -4.69
N ASN A 4 -10.60 -16.19 -5.91
CA ASN A 4 -9.51 -15.26 -6.22
C ASN A 4 -9.59 -13.99 -5.37
N LEU A 5 -10.80 -13.42 -5.20
CA LEU A 5 -11.02 -12.27 -4.33
C LEU A 5 -10.60 -12.55 -2.89
N VAL A 6 -11.01 -13.71 -2.34
CA VAL A 6 -10.63 -14.13 -0.99
C VAL A 6 -9.12 -14.28 -0.85
N PHE A 7 -8.44 -14.91 -1.81
CA PHE A 7 -6.98 -15.03 -1.79
C PHE A 7 -6.28 -13.68 -1.88
N THR A 8 -6.75 -12.77 -2.75
CA THR A 8 -6.19 -11.41 -2.85
C THR A 8 -6.37 -10.65 -1.54
N THR A 9 -7.56 -10.68 -0.92
CA THR A 9 -7.81 -10.01 0.36
C THR A 9 -7.00 -10.63 1.50
N ALA A 10 -6.90 -11.95 1.55
CA ALA A 10 -6.12 -12.64 2.58
C ALA A 10 -4.62 -12.31 2.46
N TYR A 11 -4.07 -12.32 1.25
CA TYR A 11 -2.67 -12.00 1.00
C TYR A 11 -2.35 -10.54 1.34
N THR A 12 -3.17 -9.58 0.90
CA THR A 12 -2.92 -8.16 1.19
C THR A 12 -3.05 -7.86 2.68
N LEU A 13 -4.01 -8.47 3.37
CA LEU A 13 -4.15 -8.34 4.83
C LEU A 13 -2.97 -8.98 5.57
N TYR A 14 -2.53 -10.17 5.14
CA TYR A 14 -1.36 -10.83 5.72
C TYR A 14 -0.10 -9.96 5.57
N MET A 15 0.16 -9.41 4.38
CA MET A 15 1.29 -8.52 4.13
C MET A 15 1.25 -7.26 5.01
N LEU A 16 0.08 -6.65 5.19
CA LEU A 16 -0.11 -5.51 6.09
C LEU A 16 0.19 -5.89 7.54
N TRP A 17 -0.37 -7.00 8.02
CA TRP A 17 -0.13 -7.46 9.39
C TRP A 17 1.32 -7.84 9.64
N ALA A 18 1.93 -8.61 8.75
CA ALA A 18 3.29 -9.11 8.93
C ALA A 18 4.36 -8.00 8.91
N THR A 19 4.11 -6.89 8.19
CA THR A 19 5.12 -5.82 8.03
C THR A 19 4.85 -4.59 8.91
N GLN A 20 3.58 -4.24 9.15
CA GLN A 20 3.21 -3.01 9.86
C GLN A 20 2.63 -3.26 11.26
N ARG A 21 2.27 -4.50 11.60
CA ARG A 21 1.70 -4.84 12.92
C ARG A 21 2.52 -5.92 13.61
N GLY A 22 2.42 -5.95 14.95
CA GLY A 22 3.13 -6.92 15.77
C GLY A 22 4.42 -6.38 16.40
N PRO A 23 5.07 -7.20 17.23
CA PRO A 23 6.26 -6.77 17.96
C PRO A 23 7.44 -6.61 17.01
N PHE A 24 8.15 -5.48 17.15
CA PHE A 24 9.38 -5.25 16.40
C PHE A 24 10.41 -6.34 16.72
N PRO A 25 11.15 -6.86 15.73
CA PRO A 25 12.13 -7.91 15.99
C PRO A 25 13.21 -7.42 16.96
N LYS A 26 13.38 -8.12 18.09
CA LYS A 26 14.29 -7.72 19.20
C LYS A 26 15.76 -7.56 18.78
N HIS A 27 16.16 -8.16 17.66
CA HIS A 27 17.51 -8.04 17.11
C HIS A 27 17.74 -6.76 16.29
N ILE A 28 16.67 -6.10 15.82
CA ILE A 28 16.75 -4.83 15.12
C ILE A 28 16.71 -3.71 16.17
N LYS A 29 17.87 -3.10 16.41
CA LYS A 29 18.03 -2.04 17.43
C LYS A 29 17.93 -0.63 16.85
N THR A 30 18.01 -0.49 15.54
CA THR A 30 18.00 0.80 14.84
C THR A 30 17.05 0.76 13.66
N VAL A 31 16.12 1.71 13.65
CA VAL A 31 15.25 2.01 12.50
C VAL A 31 15.46 3.47 12.19
N PHE A 32 15.90 3.77 10.98
CA PHE A 32 16.04 5.16 10.55
C PHE A 32 14.67 5.74 10.25
N PRO A 33 14.42 7.01 10.59
CA PRO A 33 13.19 7.67 10.22
C PRO A 33 13.08 7.76 8.69
N TYR A 34 11.86 7.71 8.17
CA TYR A 34 11.59 7.87 6.75
C TYR A 34 12.03 9.24 6.26
N LEU A 35 12.61 9.28 5.07
CA LEU A 35 13.07 10.52 4.45
C LEU A 35 11.95 11.18 3.64
N THR A 36 11.99 12.51 3.51
CA THR A 36 11.01 13.27 2.71
C THR A 36 10.91 12.78 1.26
N ARG A 37 12.03 12.31 0.68
CA ARG A 37 12.06 11.70 -0.65
C ARG A 37 11.18 10.45 -0.75
N GLU A 38 11.16 9.63 0.30
CA GLU A 38 10.39 8.38 0.34
C GLU A 38 8.90 8.67 0.49
N HIS A 39 8.54 9.64 1.34
CA HIS A 39 7.17 10.12 1.45
C HIS A 39 6.65 10.73 0.15
N LEU A 40 7.47 11.57 -0.50
CA LEU A 40 7.10 12.17 -1.79
C LEU A 40 6.89 11.11 -2.87
N LEU A 41 7.75 10.09 -2.90
CA LEU A 41 7.63 8.97 -3.83
C LEU A 41 6.31 8.23 -3.61
N LEU A 42 5.97 7.87 -2.37
CA LEU A 42 4.71 7.20 -2.05
C LEU A 42 3.50 8.06 -2.39
N LEU A 43 3.55 9.37 -2.08
CA LEU A 43 2.51 10.31 -2.42
C LEU A 43 2.29 10.38 -3.93
N LEU A 44 3.37 10.49 -4.72
CA LEU A 44 3.29 10.52 -6.18
C LEU A 44 2.76 9.21 -6.78
N HIS A 45 2.98 8.07 -6.14
CA HIS A 45 2.42 6.78 -6.59
C HIS A 45 0.93 6.63 -6.26
N ILE A 46 0.48 7.12 -5.08
CA ILE A 46 -0.93 7.00 -4.64
C ILE A 46 -1.82 8.05 -5.31
N LEU A 47 -1.29 9.25 -5.55
CA LEU A 47 -2.00 10.38 -6.14
C LEU A 47 -2.69 10.05 -7.49
N PRO A 48 -2.06 9.40 -8.49
CA PRO A 48 -2.74 9.06 -9.74
C PRO A 48 -3.90 8.08 -9.52
N CYS A 49 -3.73 7.05 -8.69
CA CYS A 49 -4.83 6.14 -8.35
C CYS A 49 -5.98 6.88 -7.67
N PHE A 50 -5.68 7.79 -6.75
CA PHE A 50 -6.70 8.59 -6.07
C PHE A 50 -7.46 9.51 -7.04
N LEU A 51 -6.76 10.15 -7.99
CA LEU A 51 -7.38 10.96 -9.03
C LEU A 51 -8.32 10.13 -9.93
N VAL A 52 -7.90 8.92 -10.31
CA VAL A 52 -8.74 8.01 -11.12
C VAL A 52 -9.99 7.55 -10.36
N ILE A 53 -9.90 7.32 -9.05
CA ILE A 53 -11.09 7.00 -8.23
C ILE A 53 -12.09 8.16 -8.23
N LEU A 54 -11.62 9.41 -8.17
CA LEU A 54 -12.48 10.60 -8.18
C LEU A 54 -13.07 10.91 -9.56
N LYS A 55 -12.33 10.63 -10.64
CA LYS A 55 -12.73 10.86 -12.03
C LYS A 55 -12.35 9.68 -12.90
N PRO A 56 -13.18 8.61 -12.92
CA PRO A 56 -12.88 7.39 -13.68
C PRO A 56 -12.88 7.61 -15.21
N GLU A 57 -13.57 8.66 -15.68
CA GLU A 57 -13.64 9.08 -17.09
C GLU A 57 -12.26 9.41 -17.70
N ILE A 58 -11.25 9.73 -16.87
CA ILE A 58 -9.89 10.05 -17.35
C ILE A 58 -9.25 8.82 -18.03
N VAL A 59 -9.63 7.60 -17.63
CA VAL A 59 -9.04 6.35 -18.13
C VAL A 59 -10.03 5.54 -18.95
N LEU A 60 -11.32 5.60 -18.61
CA LEU A 60 -12.37 4.93 -19.37
C LEU A 60 -12.75 5.82 -20.56
N PHE A 61 -12.28 5.45 -21.75
CA PHE A 61 -12.77 5.99 -23.02
C PHE A 61 -14.23 5.56 -23.22
N THR A 62 -15.16 6.31 -22.66
CA THR A 62 -16.59 6.31 -22.97
C THR A 62 -17.09 7.73 -22.79
#